data_AF-A0A0C1XXF8-F1
#
_entry.id   AF-A0A0C1XXF8-F1
#
_cell.length_a   1.000
_cell.length_b   1.000
_cell.length_c   1.000
_cell.angle_alpha   90.00
_cell.angle_beta   90.00
_cell.angle_gamma   90.00
#
_symmetry.space_group_name_H-M   'P 1'
#
loop_
_entity.id
_entity.type
_entity.pdbx_description
1 polymer ?
#
loop_
_entity_poly.entity_id
_entity_poly.type
_entity_poly.pdbx_seq_one_letter_code
_entity_poly.pdbx_strand_id
1 'polypeptide(L)'
;MHLPRLAHTLPRALHPGSDRLLRETTAWAHEHLGFAYDGDHEKISHNADGALLIAFSIPHSDYDLALVCCKVMNYLIGIENGLVDRGALGGSSFATRGVFSRTMQDLLGRQDGATPLTAEFRRLRHRMQRPAWERFVASMEDFAYGFTTELEQWREVGCTGYKDYLTQRRSSLGVRRLSGFAEAAHAELRLSEEDFHNADVPALHDTAVDGYTLLNDVVSYRREAAMGDPVNLVHYLKEHEELDTEGEMNRLCALIDANEATFQRLRAQALGPGRHDSAMAAYLSEVGHIMTSNLWWSTVSDRYDPGGLGWDGTTPGTLTLYTDHSTFVPDLQSSRRSAPAGGRGFSRMSGEGEVGRPQAAFGWAGEVGAGMALGLQVIVVIGANHVAVVAYAPMERGAIRAGHPGGVRLDEGVVLVTQRTAANGYRRRNHPIVRSGGLYSSRGCVSAPERSRTPFRDSAGFGDLLGERRCAPCA
;
A
#
# COMPACT_ATOMS: atom_id res chain seq x y z
N MET A 1 14.50 -13.58 19.96
CA MET A 1 14.51 -12.19 20.46
C MET A 1 13.40 -12.01 21.47
N HIS A 2 13.58 -11.16 22.48
CA HIS A 2 12.51 -10.81 23.42
C HIS A 2 11.66 -9.68 22.81
N LEU A 3 10.34 -9.83 22.85
CA LEU A 3 9.38 -8.81 22.46
C LEU A 3 8.75 -8.21 23.72
N PRO A 4 8.77 -6.88 23.89
CA PRO A 4 8.14 -6.23 25.02
C PRO A 4 6.60 -6.25 24.88
N ARG A 5 5.93 -5.91 25.98
CA ARG A 5 4.53 -5.48 25.92
C ARG A 5 4.47 -4.09 25.28
N LEU A 6 3.59 -3.92 24.30
CA LEU A 6 3.25 -2.61 23.73
C LEU A 6 2.25 -1.88 24.64
N ALA A 7 2.24 -0.55 24.59
CA ALA A 7 1.27 0.27 25.31
C ALA A 7 -0.18 -0.12 24.95
N HIS A 8 -0.41 -0.35 23.65
CA HIS A 8 -1.61 -0.94 23.08
C HIS A 8 -2.92 -0.34 23.60
N THR A 9 -3.01 0.99 23.61
CA THR A 9 -4.14 1.77 24.14
C THR A 9 -5.22 2.05 23.08
N LEU A 10 -4.96 1.69 21.81
CA LEU A 10 -5.90 1.85 20.71
C LEU A 10 -6.99 0.76 20.70
N PRO A 11 -8.18 1.05 20.15
CA PRO A 11 -9.31 0.15 20.22
C PRO A 11 -9.10 -1.08 19.34
N ARG A 12 -9.60 -2.23 19.81
CA ARG A 12 -9.67 -3.49 19.08
C ARG A 12 -11.13 -3.88 18.88
N ALA A 13 -11.53 -4.06 17.64
CA ALA A 13 -12.81 -4.65 17.29
C ALA A 13 -12.67 -5.44 15.98
N LEU A 14 -13.55 -6.42 15.81
CA LEU A 14 -13.67 -7.20 14.58
C LEU A 14 -15.08 -7.02 14.06
N HIS A 15 -15.23 -6.76 12.77
CA HIS A 15 -16.55 -6.64 12.14
C HIS A 15 -17.40 -7.89 12.44
N PRO A 16 -18.65 -7.75 12.92
CA PRO A 16 -19.47 -8.88 13.37
C PRO A 16 -19.83 -9.88 12.26
N GLY A 17 -19.77 -9.44 11.00
CA GLY A 17 -19.95 -10.29 9.82
C GLY A 17 -18.66 -10.90 9.25
N SER A 18 -17.53 -10.87 9.95
CA SER A 18 -16.21 -11.30 9.46
C SER A 18 -16.20 -12.69 8.81
N ASP A 19 -16.84 -13.68 9.44
CA ASP A 19 -16.90 -15.05 8.89
C ASP A 19 -17.60 -15.10 7.52
N ARG A 20 -18.65 -14.29 7.37
CA ARG A 20 -19.41 -14.20 6.12
C ARG A 20 -18.64 -13.42 5.06
N LEU A 21 -18.01 -12.30 5.45
CA LEU A 21 -17.12 -11.52 4.59
C LEU A 21 -16.00 -12.40 4.03
N LEU A 22 -15.31 -13.16 4.88
CA LEU A 22 -14.25 -14.06 4.47
C LEU A 22 -14.75 -15.07 3.44
N ARG A 23 -15.84 -15.81 3.73
CA ARG A 23 -16.39 -16.79 2.77
C ARG A 23 -16.76 -16.18 1.42
N GLU A 24 -17.50 -15.08 1.40
CA GLU A 24 -17.97 -14.46 0.16
C GLU A 24 -16.82 -13.87 -0.66
N THR A 25 -15.80 -13.31 0.01
CA THR A 25 -14.66 -12.68 -0.66
C THR A 25 -13.61 -13.69 -1.11
N THR A 26 -13.47 -14.83 -0.41
CA THR A 26 -12.69 -15.98 -0.90
C THR A 26 -13.34 -16.59 -2.14
N ALA A 27 -14.67 -16.75 -2.16
CA ALA A 27 -15.37 -17.23 -3.36
C ALA A 27 -15.16 -16.27 -4.55
N TRP A 28 -15.30 -14.96 -4.31
CA TRP A 28 -15.00 -13.94 -5.32
C TRP A 28 -13.53 -13.98 -5.77
N ALA A 29 -12.59 -14.18 -4.85
CA ALA A 29 -11.17 -14.27 -5.17
C ALA A 29 -10.86 -15.47 -6.08
N HIS A 30 -11.47 -16.63 -5.86
CA HIS A 30 -11.32 -17.79 -6.74
C HIS A 30 -11.83 -17.55 -8.16
N GLU A 31 -12.89 -16.76 -8.31
CA GLU A 31 -13.43 -16.41 -9.63
C GLU A 31 -12.54 -15.43 -10.39
N HIS A 32 -11.89 -14.50 -9.68
CA HIS A 32 -11.29 -13.32 -10.32
C HIS A 32 -9.78 -13.15 -10.18
N LEU A 33 -9.14 -13.80 -9.20
CA LEU A 33 -7.71 -13.60 -8.90
C LEU A 33 -6.80 -14.68 -9.46
N GLY A 34 -7.31 -15.58 -10.31
CA GLY A 34 -6.49 -16.59 -10.99
C GLY A 34 -5.26 -15.99 -11.69
N PHE A 35 -5.38 -14.81 -12.29
CA PHE A 35 -4.26 -14.14 -12.97
C PHE A 35 -3.11 -13.70 -12.04
N ALA A 36 -3.38 -13.50 -10.75
CA ALA A 36 -2.39 -13.04 -9.77
C ALA A 36 -1.61 -14.19 -9.13
N TYR A 37 -2.11 -15.42 -9.27
CA TYR A 37 -1.58 -16.61 -8.62
C TYR A 37 -1.41 -17.78 -9.60
N ASP A 38 -1.29 -17.52 -10.90
CA ASP A 38 -1.15 -18.55 -11.95
C ASP A 38 -2.24 -19.65 -11.92
N GLY A 39 -3.45 -19.29 -11.50
CA GLY A 39 -4.58 -20.22 -11.34
C GLY A 39 -4.47 -21.14 -10.11
N ASP A 40 -3.49 -20.95 -9.23
CA ASP A 40 -3.30 -21.75 -8.02
C ASP A 40 -4.38 -21.42 -6.97
N HIS A 41 -5.38 -22.30 -6.89
CA HIS A 41 -6.49 -22.14 -5.95
C HIS A 41 -6.03 -22.20 -4.48
N GLU A 42 -4.98 -22.96 -4.14
CA GLU A 42 -4.48 -23.04 -2.77
C GLU A 42 -3.85 -21.71 -2.36
N LYS A 43 -3.03 -21.12 -3.23
CA LYS A 43 -2.49 -19.76 -3.02
C LYS A 43 -3.58 -18.71 -2.93
N ILE A 44 -4.64 -18.81 -3.74
CA ILE A 44 -5.78 -17.89 -3.66
C ILE A 44 -6.46 -18.02 -2.29
N SER A 45 -6.79 -19.23 -1.84
CA SER A 45 -7.41 -19.44 -0.53
C SER A 45 -6.55 -18.90 0.61
N HIS A 46 -5.24 -19.12 0.55
CA HIS A 46 -4.28 -18.66 1.55
C HIS A 46 -4.15 -17.13 1.61
N ASN A 47 -4.31 -16.42 0.49
CA ASN A 47 -4.13 -14.97 0.42
C ASN A 47 -5.44 -14.17 0.34
N ALA A 48 -6.60 -14.83 0.29
CA ALA A 48 -7.91 -14.19 0.26
C ALA A 48 -8.40 -13.72 1.65
N ASP A 49 -7.52 -13.72 2.65
CA ASP A 49 -7.79 -13.33 4.02
C ASP A 49 -7.60 -11.82 4.27
N GLY A 50 -7.31 -11.03 3.24
CA GLY A 50 -7.38 -9.56 3.27
C GLY A 50 -8.75 -9.02 3.69
N ALA A 51 -9.79 -9.86 3.61
CA ALA A 51 -11.08 -9.58 4.21
C ALA A 51 -11.03 -9.41 5.73
N LEU A 52 -10.19 -10.19 6.43
CA LEU A 52 -10.01 -10.06 7.87
C LEU A 52 -9.26 -8.76 8.23
N LEU A 53 -8.30 -8.35 7.40
CA LEU A 53 -7.66 -7.04 7.54
C LEU A 53 -8.72 -5.92 7.52
N ILE A 54 -9.60 -5.91 6.51
CA ILE A 54 -10.69 -4.93 6.41
C ILE A 54 -11.65 -5.04 7.61
N ALA A 55 -11.98 -6.26 8.04
CA ALA A 55 -12.85 -6.48 9.20
C ALA A 55 -12.24 -5.92 10.50
N PHE A 56 -10.91 -5.85 10.63
CA PHE A 56 -10.22 -5.17 11.72
C PHE A 56 -10.04 -3.67 11.48
N SER A 57 -9.93 -3.22 10.23
CA SER A 57 -9.72 -1.80 9.89
C SER A 57 -10.97 -0.95 10.03
N ILE A 58 -12.14 -1.46 9.64
CA ILE A 58 -13.44 -0.74 9.67
C ILE A 58 -14.54 -1.57 10.36
N PRO A 59 -14.33 -1.99 11.62
CA PRO A 59 -15.19 -2.96 12.31
C PRO A 59 -16.66 -2.52 12.46
N HIS A 60 -16.96 -1.22 12.39
CA HIS A 60 -18.31 -0.68 12.55
C HIS A 60 -19.01 -0.31 11.24
N SER A 61 -18.38 -0.55 10.10
CA SER A 61 -19.04 -0.39 8.80
C SER A 61 -20.25 -1.31 8.68
N ASP A 62 -21.23 -0.98 7.83
CA ASP A 62 -22.20 -1.98 7.44
C ASP A 62 -21.59 -3.04 6.53
N TYR A 63 -22.30 -4.17 6.48
CA TYR A 63 -21.86 -5.35 5.76
C TYR A 63 -21.61 -5.10 4.27
N ASP A 64 -22.45 -4.31 3.59
CA ASP A 64 -22.35 -4.13 2.15
C ASP A 64 -21.10 -3.31 1.78
N LEU A 65 -20.80 -2.27 2.55
CA LEU A 65 -19.54 -1.56 2.39
C LEU A 65 -18.34 -2.45 2.72
N ALA A 66 -18.38 -3.15 3.86
CA ALA A 66 -17.29 -4.02 4.28
C ALA A 66 -16.96 -5.06 3.19
N LEU A 67 -17.99 -5.67 2.57
CA LEU A 67 -17.84 -6.65 1.49
C LEU A 67 -17.14 -6.05 0.27
N VAL A 68 -17.54 -4.84 -0.14
CA VAL A 68 -16.89 -4.13 -1.26
C VAL A 68 -15.42 -3.84 -0.94
N CYS A 69 -15.13 -3.32 0.25
CA CYS A 69 -13.77 -3.04 0.70
C CYS A 69 -12.91 -4.31 0.78
N CYS A 70 -13.47 -5.44 1.24
CA CYS A 70 -12.76 -6.72 1.28
C CYS A 70 -12.35 -7.22 -0.10
N LYS A 71 -13.23 -7.10 -1.11
CA LYS A 71 -12.91 -7.48 -2.49
C LYS A 71 -11.82 -6.59 -3.08
N VAL A 72 -11.92 -5.28 -2.89
CA VAL A 72 -10.88 -4.32 -3.29
C VAL A 72 -9.56 -4.67 -2.60
N MET A 73 -9.57 -4.99 -1.31
CA MET A 73 -8.37 -5.37 -0.57
C MET A 73 -7.75 -6.68 -1.09
N ASN A 74 -8.55 -7.73 -1.30
CA ASN A 74 -8.04 -9.00 -1.82
C ASN A 74 -7.43 -8.84 -3.22
N TYR A 75 -8.05 -8.02 -4.08
CA TYR A 75 -7.46 -7.68 -5.38
C TYR A 75 -6.11 -6.98 -5.24
N LEU A 76 -6.02 -5.97 -4.37
CA LEU A 76 -4.80 -5.20 -4.16
C LEU A 76 -3.67 -6.05 -3.57
N ILE A 77 -3.96 -6.87 -2.55
CA ILE A 77 -3.01 -7.85 -2.02
C ILE A 77 -2.56 -8.85 -3.09
N GLY A 78 -3.49 -9.30 -3.94
CA GLY A 78 -3.19 -10.20 -5.05
C GLY A 78 -2.21 -9.61 -6.05
N ILE A 79 -2.48 -8.39 -6.53
CA ILE A 79 -1.55 -7.73 -7.45
C ILE A 79 -0.22 -7.42 -6.76
N GLU A 80 -0.20 -6.95 -5.50
CA GLU A 80 1.04 -6.67 -4.77
C GLU A 80 1.92 -7.92 -4.67
N ASN A 81 1.35 -9.06 -4.25
CA ASN A 81 2.06 -10.33 -4.17
C ASN A 81 2.62 -10.75 -5.54
N GLY A 82 1.81 -10.67 -6.60
CA GLY A 82 2.27 -11.02 -7.95
C GLY A 82 3.33 -10.06 -8.50
N LEU A 83 3.26 -8.77 -8.14
CA LEU A 83 4.19 -7.74 -8.60
C LEU A 83 5.54 -7.77 -7.88
N VAL A 84 5.60 -8.34 -6.68
CA VAL A 84 6.87 -8.61 -6.00
C VAL A 84 7.61 -9.80 -6.63
N ASP A 85 6.88 -10.75 -7.23
CA ASP A 85 7.48 -11.88 -7.93
C ASP A 85 8.00 -11.49 -9.32
N ARG A 86 9.33 -11.34 -9.44
CA ARG A 86 10.04 -11.03 -10.70
C ARG A 86 9.92 -12.15 -11.74
N GLY A 87 9.53 -13.36 -11.36
CA GLY A 87 9.24 -14.46 -12.28
C GLY A 87 7.82 -14.43 -12.85
N ALA A 88 6.93 -13.60 -12.29
CA ALA A 88 5.52 -13.54 -12.65
C ALA A 88 5.11 -12.10 -13.06
N LEU A 89 4.03 -11.54 -12.48
CA LEU A 89 3.50 -10.21 -12.82
C LEU A 89 4.55 -9.09 -12.60
N GLY A 90 5.49 -9.28 -11.67
CA GLY A 90 6.57 -8.35 -11.34
C GLY A 90 7.77 -8.36 -12.28
N GLY A 91 7.77 -9.15 -13.35
CA GLY A 91 8.92 -9.31 -14.26
C GLY A 91 9.32 -8.05 -15.03
N SER A 92 8.52 -6.98 -14.99
CA SER A 92 8.83 -5.71 -15.65
C SER A 92 8.11 -4.53 -15.00
N SER A 93 8.82 -3.42 -14.79
CA SER A 93 8.26 -2.12 -14.38
C SER A 93 7.12 -1.65 -15.29
N PHE A 94 7.18 -1.98 -16.59
CA PHE A 94 6.10 -1.66 -17.52
C PHE A 94 4.82 -2.46 -17.20
N ALA A 95 4.95 -3.74 -16.85
CA ALA A 95 3.82 -4.58 -16.44
C ALA A 95 3.20 -4.07 -15.13
N THR A 96 4.04 -3.72 -14.14
CA THR A 96 3.63 -3.09 -12.88
C THR A 96 2.77 -1.84 -13.11
N ARG A 97 3.30 -0.89 -13.87
CA ARG A 97 2.57 0.35 -14.21
C ARG A 97 1.29 0.06 -15.00
N GLY A 98 1.29 -0.97 -15.84
CA GLY A 98 0.11 -1.41 -16.59
C GLY A 98 -1.03 -1.90 -15.70
N VAL A 99 -0.73 -2.67 -14.65
CA VAL A 99 -1.72 -3.16 -13.68
C VAL A 99 -2.36 -2.00 -12.91
N PHE A 100 -1.55 -1.08 -12.39
CA PHE A 100 -2.05 0.10 -11.69
C PHE A 100 -2.84 1.03 -12.63
N SER A 101 -2.36 1.22 -13.86
CA SER A 101 -3.08 2.04 -14.86
C SER A 101 -4.49 1.49 -15.12
N ARG A 102 -4.64 0.18 -15.35
CA ARG A 102 -5.98 -0.44 -15.52
C ARG A 102 -6.86 -0.27 -14.29
N THR A 103 -6.28 -0.49 -13.10
CA THR A 103 -6.99 -0.29 -11.83
C THR A 103 -7.49 1.15 -11.68
N MET A 104 -6.68 2.14 -12.06
CA MET A 104 -7.06 3.55 -12.04
C MET A 104 -8.10 3.91 -13.10
N GLN A 105 -8.04 3.33 -14.31
CA GLN A 105 -9.07 3.55 -15.33
C GLN A 105 -10.46 3.06 -14.86
N ASP A 106 -10.50 1.88 -14.25
CA ASP A 106 -11.70 1.33 -13.63
C ASP A 106 -12.17 2.20 -12.46
N LEU A 107 -11.25 2.56 -11.55
CA LEU A 107 -11.54 3.41 -10.40
C LEU A 107 -12.16 4.73 -10.84
N LEU A 108 -11.65 5.36 -11.89
CA LEU A 108 -12.15 6.62 -12.44
C LEU A 108 -13.39 6.45 -13.33
N GLY A 109 -13.77 5.21 -13.67
CA GLY A 109 -14.87 4.91 -14.59
C GLY A 109 -14.62 5.41 -16.02
N ARG A 110 -13.35 5.44 -16.42
CA ARG A 110 -12.90 5.84 -17.78
C ARG A 110 -12.91 4.66 -18.74
N GLN A 111 -12.80 3.44 -18.21
CA GLN A 111 -12.89 2.20 -18.96
C GLN A 111 -13.56 1.17 -18.04
N ASP A 112 -14.71 0.63 -18.44
CA ASP A 112 -15.38 -0.42 -17.69
C ASP A 112 -14.75 -1.78 -18.02
N GLY A 113 -14.57 -2.62 -17.00
CA GLY A 113 -14.08 -4.00 -17.14
C GLY A 113 -12.56 -4.13 -17.34
N ALA A 114 -11.77 -3.07 -17.07
CA ALA A 114 -10.31 -3.20 -17.07
C ALA A 114 -9.81 -4.04 -15.89
N THR A 115 -10.62 -4.16 -14.82
CA THR A 115 -10.41 -5.05 -13.67
C THR A 115 -11.73 -5.68 -13.20
N PRO A 116 -11.67 -6.73 -12.38
CA PRO A 116 -12.86 -7.28 -11.70
C PRO A 116 -13.52 -6.33 -10.69
N LEU A 117 -12.96 -5.14 -10.44
CA LEU A 117 -13.44 -4.18 -9.43
C LEU A 117 -14.38 -3.09 -9.99
N THR A 118 -14.73 -3.13 -11.28
CA THR A 118 -15.59 -2.09 -11.89
C THR A 118 -16.89 -1.85 -11.10
N ALA A 119 -17.58 -2.91 -10.69
CA ALA A 119 -18.84 -2.78 -9.95
C ALA A 119 -18.61 -2.27 -8.52
N GLU A 120 -17.53 -2.70 -7.88
CA GLU A 120 -17.11 -2.38 -6.52
C GLU A 120 -16.70 -0.90 -6.43
N PHE A 121 -15.91 -0.39 -7.38
CA PHE A 121 -15.57 1.02 -7.45
C PHE A 121 -16.78 1.91 -7.75
N ARG A 122 -17.72 1.45 -8.58
CA ARG A 122 -18.99 2.15 -8.80
C ARG A 122 -19.79 2.25 -7.50
N ARG A 123 -19.89 1.16 -6.72
CA ARG A 123 -20.56 1.15 -5.42
C ARG A 123 -19.89 2.10 -4.42
N LEU A 124 -18.55 2.09 -4.32
CA LEU A 124 -17.82 3.05 -3.47
C LEU A 124 -18.08 4.49 -3.88
N ARG A 125 -18.01 4.80 -5.19
CA ARG A 125 -18.26 6.15 -5.72
C ARG A 125 -19.65 6.66 -5.40
N HIS A 126 -20.68 5.80 -5.46
CA HIS A 126 -22.05 6.20 -5.10
C HIS A 126 -22.23 6.45 -3.61
N ARG A 127 -21.39 5.84 -2.78
CA ARG A 127 -21.48 5.95 -1.32
C ARG A 127 -20.70 7.12 -0.75
N MET A 128 -19.58 7.48 -1.38
CA MET A 128 -18.75 8.60 -0.97
C MET A 128 -19.31 9.93 -1.48
N GLN A 129 -19.25 10.97 -0.64
CA GLN A 129 -19.42 12.34 -1.11
C GLN A 129 -18.26 12.71 -2.04
N ARG A 130 -18.47 13.67 -2.94
CA ARG A 130 -17.45 14.06 -3.93
C ARG A 130 -16.08 14.37 -3.31
N PRO A 131 -15.95 15.17 -2.23
CA PRO A 131 -14.64 15.42 -1.61
C PRO A 131 -13.98 14.15 -1.04
N ALA A 132 -14.77 13.27 -0.44
CA ALA A 132 -14.30 11.99 0.10
C ALA A 132 -13.79 11.08 -1.03
N TRP A 133 -14.52 11.03 -2.14
CA TRP A 133 -14.14 10.28 -3.33
C TRP A 133 -12.84 10.83 -3.95
N GLU A 134 -12.70 12.15 -4.06
CA GLU A 134 -11.48 12.81 -4.56
C GLU A 134 -10.27 12.47 -3.68
N ARG A 135 -10.40 12.49 -2.35
CA ARG A 135 -9.35 12.04 -1.42
C ARG A 135 -9.02 10.55 -1.57
N PHE A 136 -10.04 9.70 -1.73
CA PHE A 136 -9.82 8.27 -1.94
C PHE A 136 -9.06 8.00 -3.25
N VAL A 137 -9.44 8.65 -4.35
CA VAL A 137 -8.73 8.58 -5.63
C VAL A 137 -7.28 9.05 -5.48
N ALA A 138 -7.05 10.19 -4.84
CA ALA A 138 -5.70 10.69 -4.60
C ALA A 138 -4.84 9.68 -3.81
N SER A 139 -5.40 9.03 -2.79
CA SER A 139 -4.69 8.01 -2.02
C SER A 139 -4.35 6.75 -2.83
N MET A 140 -5.16 6.42 -3.85
CA MET A 140 -4.91 5.32 -4.78
C MET A 140 -3.82 5.70 -5.80
N GLU A 141 -3.79 6.94 -6.26
CA GLU A 141 -2.72 7.49 -7.10
C GLU A 141 -1.38 7.51 -6.36
N ASP A 142 -1.37 8.01 -5.12
CA ASP A 142 -0.21 8.01 -4.24
C ASP A 142 0.33 6.60 -4.03
N PHE A 143 -0.57 5.62 -3.82
CA PHE A 143 -0.19 4.22 -3.68
C PHE A 143 0.45 3.66 -4.96
N ALA A 144 -0.19 3.84 -6.11
CA ALA A 144 0.34 3.37 -7.38
C ALA A 144 1.74 3.96 -7.67
N TYR A 145 1.93 5.24 -7.38
CA TYR A 145 3.21 5.92 -7.52
C TYR A 145 4.26 5.41 -6.52
N GLY A 146 3.90 5.34 -5.23
CA GLY A 146 4.79 4.91 -4.16
C GLY A 146 5.27 3.48 -4.33
N PHE A 147 4.35 2.56 -4.60
CA PHE A 147 4.67 1.14 -4.79
C PHE A 147 5.55 0.91 -6.03
N THR A 148 5.24 1.58 -7.14
CA THR A 148 6.08 1.52 -8.35
C THR A 148 7.49 2.07 -8.08
N THR A 149 7.59 3.18 -7.35
CA THR A 149 8.88 3.77 -6.97
C THR A 149 9.69 2.86 -6.05
N GLU A 150 9.02 2.19 -5.09
CA GLU A 150 9.67 1.21 -4.21
C GLU A 150 10.29 0.08 -5.02
N LEU A 151 9.51 -0.52 -5.94
CA LEU A 151 9.96 -1.64 -6.76
C LEU A 151 11.10 -1.28 -7.71
N GLU A 152 11.08 -0.07 -8.30
CA GLU A 152 12.02 0.36 -9.33
C GLU A 152 13.32 0.95 -8.77
N GLN A 153 13.28 1.55 -7.58
CA GLN A 153 14.38 2.38 -7.09
C GLN A 153 14.78 1.98 -5.67
N TRP A 154 13.81 1.96 -4.77
CA TRP A 154 14.14 1.92 -3.35
C TRP A 154 14.79 0.61 -2.94
N ARG A 155 14.30 -0.52 -3.47
CA ARG A 155 14.87 -1.85 -3.21
C ARG A 155 16.33 -1.99 -3.65
N GLU A 156 16.81 -1.15 -4.57
CA GLU A 156 18.19 -1.16 -5.04
C GLU A 156 19.08 -0.13 -4.33
N VAL A 157 18.53 1.06 -4.06
CA VAL A 157 19.29 2.19 -3.49
C VAL A 157 19.33 2.16 -1.96
N GLY A 158 18.39 1.47 -1.33
CA GLY A 158 18.22 1.49 0.12
C GLY A 158 17.65 2.81 0.63
N CYS A 159 17.46 2.91 1.95
CA CYS A 159 16.96 4.13 2.58
C CYS A 159 18.09 4.95 3.22
N THR A 160 18.06 6.27 3.06
CA THR A 160 19.10 7.18 3.58
C THR A 160 18.90 7.62 5.04
N GLY A 161 17.74 7.34 5.63
CA GLY A 161 17.40 7.85 6.96
C GLY A 161 16.03 7.36 7.46
N TYR A 162 15.84 7.27 8.78
CA TYR A 162 14.55 6.92 9.39
C TYR A 162 13.37 7.80 8.91
N LYS A 163 13.58 9.11 8.78
CA LYS A 163 12.53 10.02 8.27
C LYS A 163 12.23 9.78 6.79
N ASP A 164 13.25 9.49 6.01
CA ASP A 164 13.09 9.18 4.59
C ASP A 164 12.38 7.83 4.43
N TYR A 165 12.68 6.87 5.31
CA TYR A 165 12.03 5.55 5.37
C TYR A 165 10.53 5.71 5.55
N LEU A 166 10.11 6.40 6.62
CA LEU A 166 8.68 6.63 6.86
C LEU A 166 8.03 7.43 5.75
N THR A 167 8.69 8.47 5.25
CA THR A 167 8.15 9.30 4.16
C THR A 167 7.86 8.47 2.92
N GLN A 168 8.74 7.54 2.56
CA GLN A 168 8.56 6.63 1.42
C GLN A 168 7.48 5.58 1.70
N ARG A 169 7.47 4.98 2.89
CA ARG A 169 6.46 3.97 3.26
C ARG A 169 5.04 4.48 3.28
N ARG A 170 4.86 5.77 3.61
CA ARG A 170 3.53 6.41 3.61
C ARG A 170 2.80 6.33 2.27
N SER A 171 3.52 6.26 1.16
CA SER A 171 2.94 6.05 -0.17
C SER A 171 3.07 4.60 -0.63
N SER A 172 4.14 3.88 -0.29
CA SER A 172 4.36 2.53 -0.86
C SER A 172 3.52 1.40 -0.22
N LEU A 173 3.15 1.50 1.06
CA LEU A 173 2.30 0.47 1.72
C LEU A 173 0.81 0.58 1.38
N GLY A 174 0.38 1.72 0.82
CA GLY A 174 -1.02 1.95 0.48
C GLY A 174 -1.97 2.10 1.67
N VAL A 175 -1.49 2.33 2.90
CA VAL A 175 -2.35 2.44 4.09
C VAL A 175 -3.35 3.61 4.01
N ARG A 176 -2.95 4.74 3.40
CA ARG A 176 -3.80 5.95 3.29
C ARG A 176 -5.16 5.67 2.66
N ARG A 177 -5.25 4.71 1.74
CA ARG A 177 -6.52 4.33 1.09
C ARG A 177 -7.55 3.78 2.08
N LEU A 178 -7.10 3.20 3.19
CA LEU A 178 -7.97 2.67 4.24
C LEU A 178 -8.71 3.80 4.97
N SER A 179 -8.12 4.99 5.08
CA SER A 179 -8.81 6.18 5.59
C SER A 179 -10.02 6.56 4.73
N GLY A 180 -9.94 6.34 3.41
CA GLY A 180 -11.11 6.49 2.52
C GLY A 180 -12.22 5.48 2.83
N PHE A 181 -11.87 4.23 3.16
CA PHE A 181 -12.87 3.24 3.59
C PHE A 181 -13.50 3.62 4.94
N ALA A 182 -12.72 4.12 5.89
CA ALA A 182 -13.24 4.66 7.14
C ALA A 182 -14.19 5.84 6.91
N GLU A 183 -13.87 6.74 5.98
CA GLU A 183 -14.75 7.86 5.64
C GLU A 183 -16.07 7.36 5.00
N ALA A 184 -16.01 6.35 4.14
CA ALA A 184 -17.22 5.74 3.55
C ALA A 184 -18.08 4.96 4.56
N ALA A 185 -17.47 4.42 5.62
CA ALA A 185 -18.16 3.71 6.70
C ALA A 185 -19.07 4.64 7.51
N HIS A 186 -18.76 5.94 7.49
CA HIS A 186 -19.44 6.99 8.24
C HIS A 186 -20.01 8.07 7.31
N ALA A 187 -20.40 7.69 6.09
CA ALA A 187 -20.84 8.63 5.04
C ALA A 187 -22.04 9.49 5.46
N GLU A 188 -22.90 8.98 6.34
CA GLU A 188 -24.03 9.67 6.95
C GLU A 188 -23.62 10.78 7.92
N LEU A 189 -22.38 10.75 8.43
CA LEU A 189 -21.87 11.73 9.38
C LEU A 189 -21.45 13.06 8.71
N ARG A 190 -21.41 13.09 7.36
CA ARG A 190 -21.18 14.28 6.51
C ARG A 190 -20.01 15.17 6.97
N LEU A 191 -18.83 14.56 7.15
CA LEU A 191 -17.60 15.30 7.44
C LEU A 191 -17.34 16.38 6.38
N SER A 192 -17.07 17.60 6.84
CA SER A 192 -16.81 18.73 5.95
C SER A 192 -15.36 18.77 5.49
N GLU A 193 -15.06 19.48 4.39
CA GLU A 193 -13.67 19.74 4.01
C GLU A 193 -12.92 20.53 5.10
N GLU A 194 -13.62 21.44 5.80
CA GLU A 194 -13.04 22.19 6.92
C GLU A 194 -12.57 21.27 8.06
N ASP A 195 -13.32 20.20 8.36
CA ASP A 195 -12.91 19.20 9.34
C ASP A 195 -11.59 18.51 8.95
N PHE A 196 -11.35 18.26 7.65
CA PHE A 196 -10.11 17.66 7.14
C PHE A 196 -8.96 18.66 6.93
N HIS A 197 -9.27 19.95 6.80
CA HIS A 197 -8.28 21.02 6.68
C HIS A 197 -7.74 21.51 8.03
N ASN A 198 -8.33 21.07 9.15
CA ASN A 198 -7.71 21.27 10.46
C ASN A 198 -6.29 20.67 10.43
N ALA A 199 -5.28 21.48 10.77
CA ALA A 199 -3.86 21.13 10.68
C ALA A 199 -3.51 19.83 11.42
N ASP A 200 -4.28 19.45 12.43
CA ASP A 200 -4.05 18.22 13.20
C ASP A 200 -4.46 16.95 12.44
N VAL A 201 -5.45 17.01 11.52
CA VAL A 201 -5.99 15.81 10.84
C VAL A 201 -5.00 15.22 9.83
N PRO A 202 -4.35 16.00 8.94
CA PRO A 202 -3.30 15.47 8.07
C PRO A 202 -2.14 14.86 8.87
N ALA A 203 -1.70 15.52 9.96
CA ALA A 203 -0.64 15.01 10.82
C ALA A 203 -1.06 13.71 11.54
N LEU A 204 -2.33 13.61 11.93
CA LEU A 204 -2.90 12.40 12.51
C LEU A 204 -2.92 11.25 11.51
N HIS A 205 -3.33 11.49 10.26
CA HIS A 205 -3.27 10.46 9.21
C HIS A 205 -1.84 9.97 8.97
N ASP A 206 -0.89 10.89 8.85
CA ASP A 206 0.52 10.55 8.72
C ASP A 206 1.00 9.68 9.89
N THR A 207 0.65 10.06 11.12
CA THR A 207 0.99 9.30 12.33
C THR A 207 0.34 7.91 12.33
N ALA A 208 -0.91 7.77 11.88
CA ALA A 208 -1.59 6.49 11.79
C ALA A 208 -0.92 5.55 10.77
N VAL A 209 -0.51 6.10 9.63
CA VAL A 209 0.20 5.37 8.58
C VAL A 209 1.59 4.95 9.06
N ASP A 210 2.31 5.83 9.76
CA ASP A 210 3.59 5.49 10.38
C ASP A 210 3.42 4.37 11.41
N GLY A 211 2.39 4.46 12.26
CA GLY A 211 2.07 3.43 13.25
C GLY A 211 1.78 2.07 12.63
N TYR A 212 0.97 2.05 11.56
CA TYR A 212 0.73 0.84 10.79
C TYR A 212 2.02 0.28 10.19
N THR A 213 2.87 1.16 9.62
CA THR A 213 4.15 0.78 9.02
C THR A 213 5.05 0.12 10.05
N LEU A 214 5.25 0.75 11.20
CA LEU A 214 6.11 0.22 12.27
C LEU A 214 5.60 -1.14 12.79
N LEU A 215 4.28 -1.28 12.96
CA LEU A 215 3.68 -2.57 13.32
C LEU A 215 3.84 -3.61 12.21
N ASN A 216 3.71 -3.20 10.95
CA ASN A 216 3.90 -4.08 9.81
C ASN A 216 5.31 -4.65 9.81
N ASP A 217 6.31 -3.78 9.98
CA ASP A 217 7.70 -4.16 9.95
C ASP A 217 8.05 -5.16 11.06
N VAL A 218 7.39 -5.12 12.23
CA VAL A 218 7.54 -6.17 13.24
C VAL A 218 6.97 -7.50 12.76
N VAL A 219 5.71 -7.49 12.31
CA VAL A 219 4.98 -8.74 12.02
C VAL A 219 5.40 -9.38 10.70
N SER A 220 5.89 -8.60 9.74
CA SER A 220 6.34 -9.09 8.43
C SER A 220 7.83 -9.44 8.39
N TYR A 221 8.62 -9.04 9.40
CA TYR A 221 10.08 -9.16 9.40
C TYR A 221 10.58 -10.56 9.02
N ARG A 222 10.02 -11.62 9.62
CA ARG A 222 10.48 -13.00 9.33
C ARG A 222 10.34 -13.31 7.84
N ARG A 223 9.16 -13.07 7.27
CA ARG A 223 8.86 -13.37 5.88
C ARG A 223 9.74 -12.53 4.96
N GLU A 224 9.86 -11.24 5.22
CA GLU A 224 10.68 -10.32 4.42
C GLU A 224 12.16 -10.68 4.48
N ALA A 225 12.69 -10.98 5.66
CA ALA A 225 14.06 -11.46 5.83
C ALA A 225 14.31 -12.78 5.08
N ALA A 226 13.34 -13.70 5.08
CA ALA A 226 13.44 -14.96 4.32
C ALA A 226 13.42 -14.75 2.80
N MET A 227 12.74 -13.70 2.31
CA MET A 227 12.71 -13.30 0.90
C MET A 227 13.89 -12.40 0.51
N GLY A 228 14.67 -11.92 1.48
CA GLY A 228 15.71 -10.91 1.25
C GLY A 228 15.12 -9.55 0.82
N ASP A 229 13.91 -9.21 1.26
CA ASP A 229 13.30 -7.91 0.98
C ASP A 229 13.93 -6.84 1.90
N PRO A 230 14.65 -5.84 1.36
CA PRO A 230 15.34 -4.85 2.18
C PRO A 230 14.39 -3.79 2.76
N VAL A 231 13.11 -3.79 2.36
CA VAL A 231 12.15 -2.73 2.72
C VAL A 231 11.49 -3.03 4.07
N ASN A 232 12.29 -3.00 5.14
CA ASN A 232 11.84 -3.19 6.51
C ASN A 232 12.71 -2.37 7.47
N LEU A 233 12.12 -1.67 8.44
CA LEU A 233 12.88 -0.83 9.36
C LEU A 233 13.89 -1.63 10.21
N VAL A 234 13.66 -2.90 10.51
CA VAL A 234 14.63 -3.75 11.23
C VAL A 234 15.92 -3.90 10.43
N HIS A 235 15.83 -4.10 9.11
CA HIS A 235 17.00 -4.14 8.23
C HIS A 235 17.76 -2.81 8.23
N TYR A 236 17.04 -1.70 8.21
CA TYR A 236 17.64 -0.36 8.31
C TYR A 236 18.33 -0.13 9.66
N LEU A 237 17.70 -0.49 10.78
CA LEU A 237 18.28 -0.33 12.12
C LEU A 237 19.57 -1.16 12.26
N LYS A 238 19.59 -2.37 11.70
CA LYS A 238 20.77 -3.21 11.64
C LYS A 238 21.95 -2.56 10.94
N GLU A 239 21.69 -1.96 9.78
CA GLU A 239 22.73 -1.36 8.93
C GLU A 239 23.27 -0.04 9.51
N HIS A 240 22.42 0.76 10.18
CA HIS A 240 22.76 2.13 10.56
C HIS A 240 22.99 2.37 12.04
N GLU A 241 22.44 1.54 12.94
CA GLU A 241 22.54 1.73 14.39
C GLU A 241 23.43 0.68 15.08
N GLU A 242 24.00 -0.29 14.33
CA GLU A 242 24.86 -1.37 14.85
C GLU A 242 24.24 -2.16 16.02
N LEU A 243 22.90 -2.25 16.04
CA LEU A 243 22.15 -3.00 17.04
C LEU A 243 22.18 -4.50 16.70
N ASP A 244 22.02 -5.36 17.72
CA ASP A 244 21.67 -6.75 17.49
C ASP A 244 20.17 -6.89 17.27
N THR A 245 19.71 -8.07 16.84
CA THR A 245 18.29 -8.31 16.51
C THR A 245 17.34 -8.04 17.67
N GLU A 246 17.79 -8.25 18.91
CA GLU A 246 16.98 -7.90 20.09
C GLU A 246 16.90 -6.38 20.30
N GLY A 247 18.03 -5.68 20.16
CA GLY A 247 18.11 -4.23 20.20
C GLY A 247 17.26 -3.56 19.10
N GLU A 248 17.32 -4.07 17.86
CA GLU A 248 16.53 -3.60 16.72
C GLU A 248 15.02 -3.70 17.01
N MET A 249 14.56 -4.86 17.49
CA MET A 249 13.14 -5.08 17.81
C MET A 249 12.67 -4.25 19.01
N ASN A 250 13.48 -4.15 20.06
CA ASN A 250 13.19 -3.27 21.20
C ASN A 250 13.10 -1.81 20.77
N ARG A 251 14.01 -1.37 19.89
CA ARG A 251 13.99 -0.02 19.32
C ARG A 251 12.72 0.23 18.52
N LEU A 252 12.33 -0.72 17.67
CA LEU A 252 11.09 -0.66 16.88
C LEU A 252 9.84 -0.61 17.77
N CYS A 253 9.76 -1.45 18.80
CA CYS A 253 8.64 -1.43 19.76
C CYS A 253 8.55 -0.09 20.51
N ALA A 254 9.69 0.50 20.90
CA ALA A 254 9.69 1.83 21.52
C ALA A 254 9.22 2.93 20.56
N LEU A 255 9.48 2.81 19.26
CA LEU A 255 8.96 3.72 18.24
C LEU A 255 7.44 3.57 18.07
N ILE A 256 6.92 2.33 18.13
CA ILE A 256 5.48 2.05 18.08
C ILE A 256 4.75 2.75 19.24
N ASP A 257 5.25 2.58 20.47
CA ASP A 257 4.66 3.21 21.67
C ASP A 257 4.70 4.76 21.57
N ALA A 258 5.81 5.33 21.12
CA ALA A 258 5.94 6.77 20.94
C ALA A 258 5.01 7.33 19.84
N ASN A 259 4.82 6.55 18.76
CA ASN A 259 3.91 6.89 17.68
C ASN A 259 2.45 6.85 18.15
N GLU A 260 2.06 5.81 18.90
CA GLU A 260 0.73 5.69 19.47
C GLU A 260 0.41 6.85 20.43
N ALA A 261 1.34 7.20 21.32
CA ALA A 261 1.19 8.36 22.20
C ALA A 261 1.02 9.67 21.41
N THR A 262 1.71 9.81 20.28
CA THR A 262 1.56 10.96 19.38
C THR A 262 0.19 10.97 18.70
N PHE A 263 -0.28 9.82 18.22
CA PHE A 263 -1.61 9.68 17.63
C PHE A 263 -2.71 10.09 18.62
N GLN A 264 -2.66 9.58 19.85
CA GLN A 264 -3.65 9.89 20.88
C GLN A 264 -3.67 11.39 21.24
N ARG A 265 -2.49 12.02 21.29
CA ARG A 265 -2.38 13.48 21.51
C ARG A 265 -3.01 14.26 20.36
N LEU A 266 -2.67 13.94 19.11
CA LEU A 266 -3.22 14.61 17.93
C LEU A 266 -4.74 14.40 17.83
N ARG A 267 -5.22 13.20 18.15
CA ARG A 267 -6.66 12.89 18.21
C ARG A 267 -7.37 13.76 19.24
N ALA A 268 -6.81 13.89 20.44
CA ALA A 268 -7.37 14.75 21.48
C ALA A 268 -7.38 16.24 21.06
N GLN A 269 -6.35 16.71 20.36
CA GLN A 269 -6.26 18.07 19.83
C GLN A 269 -7.31 18.33 18.73
N ALA A 270 -7.43 17.42 17.75
CA ALA A 270 -8.38 17.52 16.65
C ALA A 270 -9.85 17.53 17.13
N LEU A 271 -10.16 16.77 18.18
CA LEU A 271 -11.49 16.75 18.78
C LEU A 271 -11.72 17.96 19.71
N GLY A 272 -10.69 18.45 20.39
CA GLY A 272 -10.85 19.48 21.40
C GLY A 272 -11.80 19.08 22.54
N PRO A 273 -12.09 20.00 23.48
CA PRO A 273 -13.00 19.72 24.58
C PRO A 273 -14.44 19.49 24.09
N GLY A 274 -15.05 18.36 24.42
CA GLY A 274 -16.49 18.13 24.27
C GLY A 274 -16.98 17.61 22.92
N ARG A 275 -16.11 17.31 21.93
CA ARG A 275 -16.51 16.69 20.64
C ARG A 275 -16.39 15.15 20.62
N HIS A 276 -16.46 14.49 21.78
CA HIS A 276 -16.27 13.03 21.88
C HIS A 276 -17.37 12.21 21.18
N ASP A 277 -18.57 12.78 21.00
CA ASP A 277 -19.70 12.13 20.31
C ASP A 277 -19.90 12.68 18.88
N SER A 278 -18.86 13.26 18.29
CA SER A 278 -18.95 13.87 16.95
C SER A 278 -18.69 12.87 15.83
N ALA A 279 -19.14 13.24 14.61
CA ALA A 279 -18.78 12.59 13.36
C ALA A 279 -17.27 12.30 13.24
N MET A 280 -16.46 13.31 13.59
CA MET A 280 -15.01 13.21 13.57
C MET A 280 -14.49 12.21 14.62
N ALA A 281 -15.12 12.11 15.80
CA ALA A 281 -14.69 11.15 16.81
C ALA A 281 -14.88 9.70 16.36
N ALA A 282 -16.00 9.40 15.69
CA ALA A 282 -16.26 8.09 15.08
C ALA A 282 -15.24 7.78 13.98
N TYR A 283 -15.04 8.71 13.04
CA TYR A 283 -14.04 8.57 11.98
C TYR A 283 -12.63 8.34 12.53
N LEU A 284 -12.17 9.16 13.48
CA LEU A 284 -10.85 9.01 14.10
C LEU A 284 -10.72 7.72 14.93
N SER A 285 -11.84 7.14 15.39
CA SER A 285 -11.84 5.81 15.99
C SER A 285 -11.50 4.74 14.96
N GLU A 286 -12.08 4.80 13.76
CA GLU A 286 -11.73 3.90 12.66
C GLU A 286 -10.28 4.09 12.21
N VAL A 287 -9.76 5.32 12.19
CA VAL A 287 -8.33 5.54 11.90
C VAL A 287 -7.43 4.84 12.93
N GLY A 288 -7.85 4.80 14.21
CA GLY A 288 -7.16 4.02 15.25
C GLY A 288 -7.24 2.50 15.03
N HIS A 289 -8.38 2.00 14.55
CA HIS A 289 -8.52 0.60 14.13
C HIS A 289 -7.62 0.27 12.95
N ILE A 290 -7.60 1.13 11.91
CA ILE A 290 -6.70 1.01 10.76
C ILE A 290 -5.26 0.89 11.23
N MET A 291 -4.78 1.82 12.07
CA MET A 291 -3.39 1.86 12.55
C MET A 291 -2.92 0.52 13.15
N THR A 292 -3.80 -0.23 13.82
CA THR A 292 -3.45 -1.50 14.49
C THR A 292 -3.95 -2.75 13.76
N SER A 293 -4.70 -2.60 12.68
CA SER A 293 -5.41 -3.72 12.03
C SER A 293 -4.48 -4.82 11.50
N ASN A 294 -3.27 -4.47 11.05
CA ASN A 294 -2.29 -5.46 10.59
C ASN A 294 -1.71 -6.31 11.73
N LEU A 295 -1.52 -5.74 12.92
CA LEU A 295 -1.10 -6.50 14.10
C LEU A 295 -2.14 -7.57 14.40
N TRP A 296 -3.42 -7.20 14.47
CA TRP A 296 -4.49 -8.16 14.74
C TRP A 296 -4.65 -9.19 13.64
N TRP A 297 -4.60 -8.75 12.38
CA TRP A 297 -4.65 -9.63 11.25
C TRP A 297 -3.49 -10.64 11.26
N SER A 298 -2.27 -10.23 11.65
CA SER A 298 -1.11 -11.13 11.73
C SER A 298 -1.26 -12.26 12.75
N THR A 299 -2.17 -12.14 13.72
CA THR A 299 -2.44 -13.20 14.71
C THR A 299 -3.30 -14.33 14.16
N VAL A 300 -3.99 -14.11 13.02
CA VAL A 300 -4.93 -15.06 12.41
C VAL A 300 -4.63 -15.37 10.95
N SER A 301 -3.82 -14.53 10.30
CA SER A 301 -3.43 -14.64 8.91
C SER A 301 -2.18 -15.48 8.75
N ASP A 302 -2.18 -16.36 7.76
CA ASP A 302 -0.99 -17.10 7.37
C ASP A 302 -0.01 -16.27 6.52
N ARG A 303 -0.40 -15.04 6.12
CA ARG A 303 0.38 -14.16 5.23
C ARG A 303 1.78 -13.88 5.76
N TYR A 304 1.93 -13.74 7.08
CA TYR A 304 3.20 -13.40 7.71
C TYR A 304 3.85 -14.60 8.40
N ASP A 305 3.05 -15.49 8.98
CA ASP A 305 3.53 -16.68 9.65
C ASP A 305 2.48 -17.79 9.55
N PRO A 306 2.84 -19.03 9.18
CA PRO A 306 1.88 -20.13 9.16
C PRO A 306 1.20 -20.33 10.51
N GLY A 307 -0.12 -20.24 10.56
CA GLY A 307 -0.92 -20.33 11.77
C GLY A 307 -0.99 -19.05 12.62
N GLY A 308 -0.43 -17.95 12.13
CA GLY A 308 -0.38 -16.63 12.79
C GLY A 308 0.79 -16.46 13.77
N LEU A 309 1.26 -15.21 13.94
CA LEU A 309 2.48 -14.86 14.69
C LEU A 309 2.43 -15.21 16.19
N GLY A 310 1.25 -15.47 16.75
CA GLY A 310 1.04 -15.79 18.18
C GLY A 310 1.30 -14.64 19.16
N TRP A 311 1.94 -13.55 18.72
CA TRP A 311 2.13 -12.32 19.47
C TRP A 311 1.17 -11.23 19.00
N ASP A 312 0.50 -10.57 19.95
CA ASP A 312 -0.48 -9.52 19.69
C ASP A 312 -0.16 -8.22 20.42
N GLY A 313 1.08 -8.08 20.92
CA GLY A 313 1.56 -6.94 21.69
C GLY A 313 1.10 -6.87 23.14
N THR A 314 0.15 -7.71 23.59
CA THR A 314 -0.43 -7.59 24.95
C THR A 314 0.42 -8.26 26.04
N THR A 315 1.20 -9.27 25.68
CA THR A 315 2.10 -9.99 26.59
C THR A 315 3.54 -9.90 26.10
N PRO A 316 4.51 -9.60 26.98
CA PRO A 316 5.91 -9.75 26.63
C PRO A 316 6.25 -11.24 26.49
N GLY A 317 7.28 -11.56 25.74
CA GLY A 317 7.70 -12.95 25.55
C GLY A 317 8.87 -13.11 24.59
N THR A 318 9.25 -14.36 24.37
CA THR A 318 10.32 -14.70 23.45
C THR A 318 9.72 -15.09 22.10
N LEU A 319 10.07 -14.35 21.04
CA LEU A 319 9.82 -14.72 19.65
C LEU A 319 11.07 -15.38 19.06
N THR A 320 10.92 -16.62 18.62
CA THR A 320 11.94 -17.35 17.87
C THR A 320 11.54 -17.40 16.41
N LEU A 321 12.44 -16.94 15.53
CA LEU A 321 12.23 -16.92 14.09
C LEU A 321 12.92 -18.14 13.46
N TYR A 322 12.18 -18.91 12.67
CA TYR A 322 12.69 -19.95 11.80
C TYR A 322 12.53 -19.48 10.34
N THR A 323 13.13 -20.23 9.42
CA THR A 323 13.02 -19.91 7.99
C THR A 323 11.58 -20.00 7.49
N ASP A 324 10.82 -20.99 7.97
CA ASP A 324 9.47 -21.33 7.51
C ASP A 324 8.36 -20.88 8.47
N HIS A 325 8.65 -20.63 9.74
CA HIS A 325 7.66 -20.22 10.75
C HIS A 325 8.28 -19.41 11.90
N SER A 326 7.46 -18.91 12.82
CA SER A 326 7.88 -18.37 14.11
C SER A 326 7.22 -19.12 15.26
N THR A 327 7.85 -19.08 16.43
CA THR A 327 7.20 -19.48 17.68
C THR A 327 7.29 -18.36 18.70
N PHE A 328 6.14 -17.93 19.21
CA PHE A 328 6.06 -17.00 20.34
C PHE A 328 5.78 -17.77 21.64
N VAL A 329 6.63 -17.56 22.64
CA VAL A 329 6.44 -18.08 23.99
C VAL A 329 6.24 -16.88 24.92
N PRO A 330 5.03 -16.64 25.45
CA PRO A 330 4.81 -15.54 26.38
C PRO A 330 5.67 -15.77 27.63
N ASP A 331 6.19 -14.69 28.21
CA ASP A 331 6.84 -14.77 29.50
C ASP A 331 5.84 -15.39 30.47
N LEU A 332 6.22 -16.51 31.09
CA LEU A 332 5.45 -17.08 32.19
C LEU A 332 5.38 -15.99 33.24
N GLN A 333 4.24 -15.29 33.31
CA GLN A 333 4.00 -14.42 34.43
C GLN A 333 4.23 -15.27 35.67
N SER A 334 5.05 -14.74 36.56
CA SER A 334 5.01 -15.01 37.99
C SER A 334 3.56 -14.82 38.47
N SER A 335 2.70 -15.78 38.17
CA SER A 335 1.25 -15.81 38.42
C SER A 335 0.90 -15.92 39.91
N ARG A 336 1.85 -15.54 40.77
CA ARG A 336 1.64 -15.21 42.17
C ARG A 336 1.61 -13.70 42.36
N ARG A 337 0.62 -13.02 41.79
CA ARG A 337 -0.10 -11.93 42.48
C ARG A 337 -1.27 -11.40 41.63
N SER A 338 -2.46 -11.63 42.17
CA SER A 338 -3.71 -10.89 41.98
C SER A 338 -4.36 -10.89 40.59
N ALA A 339 -5.21 -11.90 40.36
CA ALA A 339 -6.34 -11.77 39.44
C ALA A 339 -7.55 -11.16 40.16
N PRO A 340 -8.26 -10.19 39.55
CA PRO A 340 -9.70 -10.11 39.65
C PRO A 340 -10.35 -10.81 38.45
N ALA A 341 -11.46 -11.47 38.72
CA ALA A 341 -12.19 -12.33 37.79
C ALA A 341 -12.92 -11.55 36.68
N GLY A 342 -12.93 -12.12 35.47
CA GLY A 342 -14.02 -11.90 34.50
C GLY A 342 -13.61 -11.35 33.15
N GLY A 343 -13.12 -12.22 32.26
CA GLY A 343 -13.04 -11.95 30.82
C GLY A 343 -13.06 -13.27 30.05
N ARG A 344 -14.18 -13.56 29.36
CA ARG A 344 -14.37 -14.80 28.60
C ARG A 344 -13.48 -14.77 27.35
N GLY A 345 -12.46 -15.63 27.31
CA GLY A 345 -11.66 -15.88 26.12
C GLY A 345 -12.46 -16.66 25.07
N PHE A 346 -12.32 -16.25 23.80
CA PHE A 346 -12.78 -17.00 22.65
C PHE A 346 -12.03 -18.34 22.59
N SER A 347 -12.78 -19.45 22.65
CA SER A 347 -12.23 -20.79 22.47
C SER A 347 -12.22 -21.15 20.98
N ARG A 348 -11.04 -21.57 20.51
CA ARG A 348 -10.77 -22.16 19.20
C ARG A 348 -11.59 -23.44 19.05
N MET A 349 -12.59 -23.45 18.15
CA MET A 349 -13.28 -24.69 17.76
C MET A 349 -12.45 -25.40 16.67
N SER A 350 -11.62 -26.36 17.08
CA SER A 350 -11.09 -27.39 16.19
C SER A 350 -12.10 -28.54 16.14
N GLY A 351 -12.95 -28.54 15.11
CA GLY A 351 -13.79 -29.69 14.77
C GLY A 351 -13.06 -30.57 13.76
N GLU A 352 -12.41 -31.62 14.25
CA GLU A 352 -11.99 -32.75 13.41
C GLU A 352 -13.25 -33.50 12.97
N GLY A 353 -13.46 -33.58 11.65
CA GLY A 353 -14.50 -34.39 11.03
C GLY A 353 -13.97 -35.00 9.75
N GLU A 354 -13.56 -36.27 9.83
CA GLU A 354 -13.28 -37.12 8.68
C GLU A 354 -14.48 -37.14 7.72
N VAL A 355 -14.26 -36.83 6.45
CA VAL A 355 -15.22 -37.12 5.37
C VAL A 355 -14.48 -37.78 4.21
N GLY A 356 -14.95 -38.97 3.86
CA GLY A 356 -14.35 -39.87 2.88
C GLY A 356 -14.39 -39.35 1.44
N ARG A 357 -13.40 -39.80 0.68
CA ARG A 357 -13.30 -39.67 -0.78
C ARG A 357 -14.41 -40.45 -1.49
N PRO A 358 -14.97 -39.91 -2.58
CA PRO A 358 -15.42 -40.70 -3.70
C PRO A 358 -14.49 -40.54 -4.90
N GLN A 359 -14.08 -41.68 -5.45
CA GLN A 359 -13.53 -41.81 -6.80
C GLN A 359 -14.63 -41.49 -7.82
N ALA A 360 -14.33 -40.63 -8.80
CA ALA A 360 -15.00 -40.66 -10.09
C ALA A 360 -13.99 -40.26 -11.18
N ALA A 361 -13.69 -41.23 -12.03
CA ALA A 361 -12.98 -41.05 -13.28
C ALA A 361 -13.93 -40.44 -14.32
N PHE A 362 -13.50 -39.38 -14.99
CA PHE A 362 -14.01 -39.00 -16.30
C PHE A 362 -12.83 -38.54 -17.16
N GLY A 363 -12.54 -39.32 -18.20
CA GLY A 363 -11.60 -38.97 -19.24
C GLY A 363 -12.25 -38.05 -20.27
N TRP A 364 -11.50 -37.05 -20.72
CA TRP A 364 -11.73 -36.37 -21.98
C TRP A 364 -10.40 -36.20 -22.70
N ALA A 365 -10.31 -36.85 -23.86
CA ALA A 365 -9.31 -36.57 -24.89
C ALA A 365 -9.84 -35.40 -25.73
N GLY A 366 -8.98 -34.42 -26.04
CA GLY A 366 -9.31 -33.29 -26.89
C GLY A 366 -8.02 -32.63 -27.38
N GLU A 367 -7.96 -32.35 -28.68
CA GLU A 367 -6.75 -32.15 -29.47
C GLU A 367 -6.00 -30.83 -29.23
N VAL A 368 -4.70 -30.88 -29.50
CA VAL A 368 -3.77 -29.75 -29.54
C VAL A 368 -4.02 -28.94 -30.82
N GLY A 369 -4.59 -27.75 -30.68
CA GLY A 369 -4.70 -26.75 -31.74
C GLY A 369 -3.64 -25.66 -31.60
N ALA A 370 -2.67 -25.62 -32.51
CA ALA A 370 -1.67 -24.55 -32.61
C ALA A 370 -2.32 -23.26 -33.14
N GLY A 371 -2.25 -22.18 -32.36
CA GLY A 371 -2.69 -20.83 -32.76
C GLY A 371 -1.49 -19.89 -32.91
N MET A 372 -1.31 -19.36 -34.13
CA MET A 372 -0.23 -18.46 -34.52
C MET A 372 -0.19 -17.14 -33.71
N ALA A 373 1.00 -16.76 -33.27
CA ALA A 373 1.27 -15.44 -32.71
C ALA A 373 1.30 -14.36 -33.81
N LEU A 374 0.47 -13.33 -33.69
CA LEU A 374 0.55 -12.12 -34.51
C LEU A 374 1.72 -11.26 -34.01
N GLY A 375 2.79 -11.20 -34.79
CA GLY A 375 4.01 -10.44 -34.47
C GLY A 375 3.80 -8.93 -34.67
N LEU A 376 3.65 -8.21 -33.56
CA LEU A 376 3.77 -6.75 -33.53
C LEU A 376 5.25 -6.37 -33.68
N GLN A 377 5.60 -5.56 -34.68
CA GLN A 377 6.95 -5.00 -34.79
C GLN A 377 6.98 -3.58 -34.25
N VAL A 378 7.94 -3.32 -33.37
CA VAL A 378 8.17 -2.01 -32.75
C VAL A 378 9.52 -1.50 -33.21
N ILE A 379 9.54 -0.30 -33.79
CA ILE A 379 10.77 0.41 -34.15
C ILE A 379 10.94 1.57 -33.19
N VAL A 380 12.09 1.60 -32.50
CA VAL A 380 12.49 2.70 -31.62
C VAL A 380 13.53 3.54 -32.35
N VAL A 381 13.22 4.81 -32.58
CA VAL A 381 14.13 5.79 -33.18
C VAL A 381 14.59 6.75 -32.09
N ILE A 382 15.90 6.77 -31.83
CA ILE A 382 16.51 7.61 -30.80
C ILE A 382 17.24 8.76 -31.50
N GLY A 383 16.72 9.98 -31.31
CA GLY A 383 17.39 11.22 -31.71
C GLY A 383 18.05 11.90 -30.50
N ALA A 384 18.92 12.87 -30.78
CA ALA A 384 19.72 13.55 -29.75
C ALA A 384 18.91 14.17 -28.58
N ASN A 385 17.61 14.46 -28.78
CA ASN A 385 16.73 15.07 -27.77
C ASN A 385 15.30 14.50 -27.78
N HIS A 386 15.08 13.32 -28.37
CA HIS A 386 13.77 12.66 -28.35
C HIS A 386 13.90 11.17 -28.63
N VAL A 387 12.95 10.39 -28.09
CA VAL A 387 12.72 9.00 -28.45
C VAL A 387 11.34 8.89 -29.07
N ALA A 388 11.25 8.30 -30.25
CA ALA A 388 9.99 7.99 -30.91
C ALA A 388 9.84 6.47 -31.02
N VAL A 389 8.66 5.96 -30.63
CA VAL A 389 8.30 4.56 -30.76
C VAL A 389 7.19 4.44 -31.79
N VAL A 390 7.42 3.68 -32.85
CA VAL A 390 6.43 3.42 -33.88
C VAL A 390 6.12 1.93 -33.87
N ALA A 391 4.87 1.58 -33.58
CA ALA A 391 4.36 0.22 -33.65
C ALA A 391 3.42 0.10 -34.85
N TYR A 392 3.56 -0.97 -35.62
CA TYR A 392 2.61 -1.30 -36.68
C TYR A 392 2.30 -2.80 -36.67
N ALA A 393 1.05 -3.12 -37.01
CA ALA A 393 0.61 -4.49 -37.24
C ALA A 393 0.73 -4.82 -38.73
N PRO A 394 1.23 -6.00 -39.12
CA PRO A 394 1.27 -6.37 -40.52
C PRO A 394 -0.16 -6.60 -41.05
N MET A 395 -0.59 -5.84 -42.05
CA MET A 395 -1.78 -6.19 -42.84
C MET A 395 -1.47 -7.35 -43.78
N GLU A 396 -2.42 -8.28 -43.92
CA GLU A 396 -2.33 -9.39 -44.88
C GLU A 396 -2.17 -8.86 -46.33
N ARG A 397 -1.34 -9.57 -47.10
CA ARG A 397 -1.00 -9.20 -48.49
C ARG A 397 -2.24 -9.19 -49.38
N GLY A 398 -2.64 -8.00 -49.83
CA GLY A 398 -3.71 -7.93 -50.83
C GLY A 398 -4.12 -6.55 -51.31
N ALA A 399 -3.18 -5.66 -51.69
CA ALA A 399 -3.36 -4.65 -52.76
C ALA A 399 -2.21 -3.65 -52.79
N ILE A 400 -1.26 -3.82 -53.72
CA ILE A 400 -0.41 -2.72 -54.18
C ILE A 400 -0.51 -2.70 -55.70
N ARG A 401 -1.20 -1.69 -56.26
CA ARG A 401 -1.06 -1.32 -57.68
C ARG A 401 -0.10 -0.15 -57.77
N ALA A 402 0.91 -0.29 -58.61
CA ALA A 402 1.88 0.76 -58.93
C ALA A 402 1.24 1.84 -59.81
N GLY A 403 1.45 3.12 -59.47
CA GLY A 403 1.06 4.26 -60.30
C GLY A 403 1.56 5.61 -59.78
N HIS A 404 2.63 6.13 -60.43
CA HIS A 404 3.15 7.50 -60.46
C HIS A 404 3.79 8.21 -59.24
N PRO A 405 4.76 9.13 -59.48
CA PRO A 405 5.67 9.63 -58.46
C PRO A 405 5.15 10.93 -57.83
N GLY A 406 5.04 10.93 -56.50
CA GLY A 406 4.77 12.13 -55.72
C GLY A 406 3.64 11.94 -54.72
N GLY A 407 4.02 11.60 -53.48
CA GLY A 407 3.14 11.65 -52.32
C GLY A 407 2.53 10.31 -51.92
N VAL A 408 3.05 9.70 -50.85
CA VAL A 408 2.33 8.67 -50.10
C VAL A 408 1.45 9.38 -49.08
N ARG A 409 0.13 9.32 -49.25
CA ARG A 409 -0.82 9.51 -48.15
C ARG A 409 -0.91 8.18 -47.40
N LEU A 410 -0.67 8.19 -46.10
CA LEU A 410 -0.97 7.08 -45.22
C LEU A 410 -2.35 7.36 -44.62
N ASP A 411 -3.34 6.56 -45.00
CA ASP A 411 -4.64 6.52 -44.32
C ASP A 411 -4.51 5.69 -43.04
N GLU A 412 -5.07 6.25 -41.97
CA GLU A 412 -5.49 5.71 -40.67
C GLU A 412 -4.66 4.59 -40.00
N GLY A 413 -4.13 4.91 -38.80
CA GLY A 413 -3.67 3.91 -37.82
C GLY A 413 -2.33 4.17 -37.12
N VAL A 414 -1.75 5.37 -37.19
CA VAL A 414 -0.48 5.68 -36.49
C VAL A 414 -0.77 6.50 -35.23
N VAL A 415 -0.47 5.92 -34.06
CA VAL A 415 -0.38 6.68 -32.80
C VAL A 415 1.05 7.14 -32.61
N LEU A 416 1.30 8.44 -32.78
CA LEU A 416 2.60 9.05 -32.53
C LEU A 416 2.66 9.53 -31.07
N VAL A 417 3.45 8.88 -30.23
CA VAL A 417 3.73 9.37 -28.87
C VAL A 417 5.13 9.99 -28.87
N THR A 418 5.20 11.31 -28.70
CA THR A 418 6.47 12.03 -28.57
C THR A 418 6.64 12.52 -27.15
N GLN A 419 7.73 12.12 -26.49
CA GLN A 419 8.11 12.68 -25.18
C GLN A 419 9.34 13.57 -25.36
N ARG A 420 9.21 14.84 -24.96
CA ARG A 420 10.32 15.81 -24.96
C ARG A 420 11.05 15.69 -23.63
N THR A 421 12.30 15.26 -23.63
CA THR A 421 13.13 15.27 -22.41
C THR A 421 13.58 16.69 -22.13
N ALA A 422 13.13 17.28 -21.02
CA ALA A 422 13.68 18.52 -20.51
C ALA A 422 15.12 18.26 -20.02
N ALA A 423 16.09 18.90 -20.65
CA ALA A 423 17.48 18.82 -20.25
C ALA A 423 17.70 19.61 -18.95
N ASN A 424 17.60 18.94 -17.80
CA ASN A 424 18.19 19.45 -16.56
C ASN A 424 19.62 18.93 -16.45
N GLY A 425 20.56 19.84 -16.62
CA GLY A 425 21.99 19.57 -16.57
C GLY A 425 22.43 19.13 -15.18
N TYR A 426 22.82 17.87 -15.04
CA TYR A 426 23.61 17.38 -13.92
C TYR A 426 25.05 17.16 -14.40
N ARG A 427 25.94 18.13 -14.15
CA ARG A 427 27.38 17.97 -14.36
C ARG A 427 27.93 17.04 -13.27
N ARG A 428 28.23 15.79 -13.63
CA ARG A 428 29.12 14.91 -12.84
C ARG A 428 30.49 15.59 -12.71
N ARG A 429 30.93 15.88 -11.48
CA ARG A 429 32.36 16.05 -11.17
C ARG A 429 32.88 14.75 -10.61
N ASN A 430 33.75 14.10 -11.38
CA ASN A 430 34.65 13.06 -10.90
C ASN A 430 35.71 13.71 -10.00
N HIS A 431 35.95 13.16 -8.82
CA HIS A 431 37.26 13.21 -8.18
C HIS A 431 37.59 11.87 -7.53
N PRO A 432 38.82 11.36 -7.70
CA PRO A 432 39.26 10.08 -7.15
C PRO A 432 39.70 10.22 -5.68
N ILE A 433 39.45 9.18 -4.89
CA ILE A 433 39.99 9.00 -3.56
C ILE A 433 41.45 8.52 -3.69
N VAL A 434 42.39 9.30 -3.16
CA VAL A 434 43.76 8.89 -2.85
C VAL A 434 43.99 9.08 -1.35
N ARG A 435 44.57 8.05 -0.70
CA ARG A 435 45.00 8.05 0.70
C ARG A 435 46.34 8.78 0.88
N SER A 436 46.42 9.62 1.91
CA SER A 436 47.56 9.89 2.83
C SER A 436 47.12 11.09 3.70
N GLY A 437 47.22 11.12 5.03
CA GLY A 437 48.36 10.88 5.91
C GLY A 437 48.93 12.24 6.34
N GLY A 438 48.76 12.66 7.60
CA GLY A 438 49.49 13.80 8.17
C GLY A 438 48.78 14.64 9.23
N LEU A 439 49.36 14.61 10.44
CA LEU A 439 49.05 15.41 11.64
C LEU A 439 49.32 16.93 11.45
N TYR A 440 48.60 17.77 12.23
CA TYR A 440 49.04 18.98 13.00
C TYR A 440 47.75 19.74 13.41
N SER A 441 47.30 19.72 14.67
CA SER A 441 47.70 20.57 15.81
C SER A 441 47.32 22.07 15.70
N SER A 442 46.30 22.43 16.48
CA SER A 442 46.29 23.49 17.52
C SER A 442 45.54 24.81 17.31
N ARG A 443 44.73 25.09 18.34
CA ARG A 443 44.43 26.35 19.06
C ARG A 443 43.45 27.39 18.49
N GLY A 444 42.51 27.74 19.37
CA GLY A 444 42.12 29.12 19.71
C GLY A 444 40.71 29.50 19.24
N CYS A 445 39.68 29.39 20.09
CA CYS A 445 39.23 30.39 21.08
C CYS A 445 38.30 31.51 20.51
N VAL A 446 37.07 31.51 21.08
CA VAL A 446 36.30 32.65 21.60
C VAL A 446 35.19 33.28 20.71
N SER A 447 34.05 33.41 21.40
CA SER A 447 32.94 34.39 21.27
C SER A 447 31.81 34.20 20.24
N ALA A 448 30.64 33.84 20.78
CA ALA A 448 29.29 34.32 20.39
C ALA A 448 29.13 35.84 20.71
N PRO A 449 28.01 36.57 20.44
CA PRO A 449 26.66 36.07 20.12
C PRO A 449 25.80 36.91 19.13
N GLU A 450 24.56 36.42 18.94
CA GLU A 450 23.32 37.16 18.64
C GLU A 450 23.18 37.97 17.34
N ARG A 451 22.18 37.61 16.51
CA ARG A 451 20.95 38.41 16.37
C ARG A 451 19.85 37.71 15.56
N SER A 452 18.66 37.84 16.13
CA SER A 452 17.34 37.54 15.60
C SER A 452 16.99 38.33 14.33
N ARG A 453 16.21 37.72 13.43
CA ARG A 453 15.18 38.37 12.59
C ARG A 453 14.37 37.32 11.80
N THR A 454 13.12 37.15 12.19
CA THR A 454 11.98 36.75 11.34
C THR A 454 11.07 37.98 11.14
N PRO A 455 10.02 37.93 10.31
CA PRO A 455 9.83 37.20 9.05
C PRO A 455 9.40 38.15 7.90
N PHE A 456 9.53 37.71 6.65
CA PHE A 456 8.86 38.35 5.51
C PHE A 456 7.75 37.41 4.98
N ARG A 457 6.52 37.91 5.03
CA ARG A 457 5.41 37.51 4.17
C ARG A 457 5.66 38.15 2.80
N ASP A 458 5.42 37.41 1.73
CA ASP A 458 4.61 37.95 0.62
C ASP A 458 4.11 36.83 -0.30
N SER A 459 2.87 37.04 -0.71
CA SER A 459 1.99 36.16 -1.46
C SER A 459 1.53 36.91 -2.71
N ALA A 460 1.77 36.35 -3.89
CA ALA A 460 1.10 36.56 -5.18
C ALA A 460 1.87 35.68 -6.18
N GLY A 461 1.31 34.84 -7.04
CA GLY A 461 0.00 34.83 -7.70
C GLY A 461 0.30 34.66 -9.20
N PHE A 462 -0.26 33.65 -9.87
CA PHE A 462 -0.44 33.64 -11.33
C PHE A 462 -1.46 32.55 -11.70
N GLY A 463 -2.69 33.02 -11.95
CA GLY A 463 -3.68 32.35 -12.79
C GLY A 463 -3.79 33.07 -14.14
N ASP A 464 -4.49 32.41 -15.06
CA ASP A 464 -4.94 32.84 -16.38
C ASP A 464 -4.08 32.45 -17.59
N LEU A 465 -4.50 31.34 -18.21
CA LEU A 465 -4.60 31.20 -19.66
C LEU A 465 -5.78 30.26 -19.94
N LEU A 466 -6.93 30.80 -20.32
CA LEU A 466 -7.84 30.24 -21.35
C LEU A 466 -8.96 31.27 -21.58
N GLY A 467 -8.79 32.06 -22.65
CA GLY A 467 -9.91 32.74 -23.30
C GLY A 467 -10.56 31.78 -24.30
N GLU A 468 -11.89 31.81 -24.39
CA GLU A 468 -12.56 32.40 -25.55
C GLU A 468 -14.07 32.49 -25.32
N ARG A 469 -14.60 33.66 -25.69
CA ARG A 469 -15.99 34.07 -25.56
C ARG A 469 -16.80 33.50 -26.72
N ARG A 470 -18.07 33.14 -26.46
CA ARG A 470 -19.16 33.38 -27.41
C ARG A 470 -20.37 33.93 -26.67
N CYS A 471 -20.77 35.15 -27.06
CA CYS A 471 -21.99 35.81 -26.64
C CYS A 471 -23.22 35.14 -27.26
N ALA A 472 -24.32 35.09 -26.51
CA ALA A 472 -25.68 34.91 -27.02
C ALA A 472 -26.30 36.29 -27.31
N PRO A 473 -27.29 36.41 -28.22
CA PRO A 473 -28.10 37.61 -28.35
C PRO A 473 -29.37 37.53 -27.49
N CYS A 474 -29.79 38.72 -27.03
CA CYS A 474 -30.93 38.99 -26.19
C CYS A 474 -32.29 38.56 -26.76
N ALA A 475 -33.18 38.11 -25.87
CA ALA A 475 -34.57 38.55 -25.71
C ALA A 475 -35.05 38.17 -24.31
#